data_AF-A0A496ZKR6-F1
#
_entry.id   AF-A0A496ZKR6-F1
#
_cell.length_a   1.000
_cell.length_b   1.000
_cell.length_c   1.000
_cell.angle_alpha   90.00
_cell.angle_beta   90.00
_cell.angle_gamma   90.00
#
_symmetry.space_group_name_H-M   'P 1'
#
loop_
_entity.id
_entity.type
_entity.pdbx_description
1 polymer ?
#
loop_
_entity_poly.entity_id
_entity_poly.type
_entity_poly.pdbx_seq_one_letter_code
_entity_poly.pdbx_strand_id
1 'polypeptide(L)' 'MHRTLPYIALLLLSFFFWNCLLLADVKINELYYDHPSSDEGYEWIELYNNGTSSVNLKNWKIETAGTYFTESF' A
#
# COMPACT_ATOMS: atom_id res chain seq x y z
N MET A 1 -15.09 -42.54 -9.22
CA MET A 1 -14.60 -41.18 -9.58
C MET A 1 -14.89 -40.14 -8.47
N HIS A 2 -14.66 -40.43 -7.17
CA HIS A 2 -15.08 -39.50 -6.08
C HIS A 2 -14.01 -39.16 -5.02
N ARG A 3 -12.73 -39.53 -5.22
CA ARG A 3 -11.70 -39.35 -4.18
C ARG A 3 -10.95 -38.02 -4.25
N THR A 4 -11.13 -37.22 -5.31
CA THR A 4 -10.37 -35.99 -5.56
C THR A 4 -11.07 -34.71 -5.08
N LEU A 5 -12.38 -34.74 -4.86
CA LEU A 5 -13.17 -33.59 -4.35
C LEU A 5 -12.61 -32.93 -3.07
N PRO A 6 -12.15 -33.67 -2.02
CA PRO A 6 -11.70 -33.01 -0.80
C PRO A 6 -10.38 -32.24 -1.00
N TYR A 7 -9.50 -32.72 -1.88
CA TYR A 7 -8.23 -32.06 -2.19
C TYR A 7 -8.45 -30.79 -3.00
N ILE A 8 -9.41 -30.79 -3.93
CA ILE A 8 -9.78 -29.59 -4.69
C ILE A 8 -10.41 -28.53 -3.76
N ALA A 9 -11.30 -28.95 -2.84
CA ALA A 9 -11.87 -28.05 -1.84
C ALA A 9 -10.81 -27.45 -0.90
N LEU A 10 -9.84 -28.26 -0.45
CA LEU A 10 -8.70 -27.80 0.37
C LEU A 10 -7.78 -26.84 -0.40
N LEU A 11 -7.51 -27.10 -1.68
CA LEU A 11 -6.74 -26.20 -2.54
C LEU A 11 -7.46 -24.86 -2.73
N LEU A 12 -8.77 -24.87 -2.97
CA LEU A 12 -9.59 -23.66 -3.11
C LEU A 12 -9.69 -22.87 -1.79
N LEU A 13 -9.85 -23.55 -0.64
CA LEU A 13 -9.82 -22.92 0.69
C LEU A 13 -8.45 -22.32 0.99
N SER A 14 -7.36 -23.01 0.67
CA SER A 14 -6.01 -22.51 0.85
C SER A 14 -5.73 -21.29 -0.03
N PHE A 15 -6.21 -21.30 -1.28
CA PHE A 15 -6.10 -20.16 -2.19
C PHE A 15 -6.91 -18.95 -1.70
N PHE A 16 -8.12 -19.18 -1.17
CA PHE A 16 -8.95 -18.11 -0.60
C PHE A 16 -8.37 -17.53 0.70
N PHE A 17 -7.74 -18.36 1.54
CA PHE A 17 -7.01 -17.91 2.74
C PHE A 17 -5.67 -17.22 2.42
N TRP A 18 -4.99 -17.61 1.35
CA TRP A 18 -3.72 -17.00 0.93
C TRP A 18 -3.89 -15.58 0.41
N ASN A 19 -5.06 -15.26 -0.17
CA ASN A 19 -5.38 -13.92 -0.66
C ASN A 19 -5.73 -12.91 0.46
N CYS A 20 -5.69 -13.31 1.74
CA CYS A 20 -5.97 -12.42 2.88
C CYS A 20 -4.78 -11.49 3.23
N LEU A 21 -3.58 -11.71 2.69
CA LEU A 21 -2.32 -11.30 3.34
C LEU A 21 -1.44 -10.30 2.57
N LEU A 22 -1.97 -9.55 1.59
CA LEU A 22 -1.16 -8.57 0.84
C LEU A 22 -1.89 -7.26 0.58
N LEU A 23 -2.31 -6.59 1.65
CA LEU A 23 -2.66 -5.16 1.60
C LEU A 23 -1.54 -4.39 2.31
N ALA A 24 -1.02 -3.34 1.67
CA ALA A 24 -0.15 -2.39 2.35
C ALA A 24 -0.98 -1.67 3.41
N ASP A 25 -0.55 -1.75 4.67
CA ASP A 25 -1.26 -1.10 5.78
C ASP A 25 -1.20 0.43 5.68
N VAL A 26 -0.18 1.00 5.04
CA VAL A 26 -0.02 2.45 4.84
C VAL A 26 -0.16 2.81 3.37
N LYS A 27 -1.04 3.77 3.06
CA LYS A 27 -1.32 4.28 1.71
C LYS A 27 -0.94 5.77 1.62
N ILE A 28 -0.49 6.21 0.46
CA ILE A 28 -0.55 7.64 0.10
C ILE A 28 -2.01 7.90 -0.29
N ASN A 29 -2.72 8.68 0.50
CA ASN A 29 -4.17 8.91 0.32
C ASN A 29 -4.44 10.20 -0.45
N GLU A 30 -3.78 11.29 -0.07
CA GLU A 30 -3.95 12.61 -0.67
C GLU A 30 -2.61 13.28 -0.93
N LEU A 31 -2.61 14.17 -1.92
CA LEU A 31 -1.47 14.98 -2.34
C LEU A 31 -1.98 16.40 -2.58
N TYR A 32 -1.46 17.36 -1.81
CA TYR A 32 -1.59 18.77 -2.13
C TYR A 32 -0.33 19.21 -2.86
N TYR A 33 -0.44 19.36 -4.17
CA TYR A 33 0.64 19.78 -5.05
C TYR A 33 0.67 21.30 -5.16
N ASP A 34 1.81 21.83 -5.59
CA ASP A 34 2.00 23.25 -5.87
C ASP A 34 0.90 23.75 -6.84
N HIS A 35 0.01 24.58 -6.31
CA HIS A 35 -1.11 25.12 -7.07
C HIS A 35 -0.69 26.47 -7.68
N PRO A 36 -0.77 26.65 -9.01
CA PRO A 36 -0.18 27.79 -9.70
C PRO A 36 -0.77 29.16 -9.33
N SER A 37 -1.88 29.20 -8.60
CA SER A 37 -2.54 30.43 -8.17
C SER A 37 -2.29 30.80 -6.69
N SER A 38 -1.55 29.99 -5.94
CA SER A 38 -1.30 30.22 -4.51
C SER A 38 -0.03 29.51 -4.07
N ASP A 39 1.02 30.29 -3.80
CA ASP A 39 2.27 29.83 -3.19
C ASP A 39 2.22 30.10 -1.67
N GLU A 40 1.16 29.61 -1.03
CA GLU A 40 0.92 29.78 0.40
C GLU A 40 1.69 28.74 1.25
N GLY A 41 2.52 27.89 0.63
CA GLY A 41 3.40 26.93 1.30
C GLY A 41 2.66 25.76 1.96
N TYR A 42 1.57 25.32 1.35
CA TYR A 42 0.72 24.25 1.87
C TYR A 42 0.93 22.90 1.16
N GLU A 43 2.11 22.62 0.59
CA GLU A 43 2.36 21.31 -0.04
C GLU A 43 2.52 20.22 1.03
N TRP A 44 1.76 19.14 0.89
CA TRP A 44 1.84 17.99 1.78
C TRP A 44 1.40 16.70 1.09
N ILE A 45 1.78 15.58 1.71
CA ILE A 45 1.26 14.25 1.41
C ILE A 45 0.56 13.68 2.63
N GLU A 46 -0.57 13.01 2.43
CA GLU A 46 -1.25 12.30 3.52
C GLU A 46 -0.92 10.81 3.47
N LEU A 47 -0.48 10.29 4.62
CA LEU A 47 -0.33 8.85 4.85
C LEU A 47 -1.53 8.34 5.64
N TYR A 48 -2.28 7.40 5.04
CA TYR A 48 -3.41 6.76 5.68
C TYR A 48 -3.08 5.33 6.08
N ASN A 49 -3.21 5.02 7.37
CA ASN A 49 -3.15 3.65 7.87
C ASN A 49 -4.51 2.98 7.69
N ASN A 50 -4.61 2.11 6.68
CA ASN A 50 -5.79 1.31 6.35
C ASN A 50 -5.84 -0.03 7.14
N GLY A 51 -4.86 -0.28 8.01
CA GLY A 51 -4.81 -1.43 8.90
C GLY A 51 -5.58 -1.21 10.21
N THR A 52 -5.66 -2.26 11.03
CA THR A 52 -6.30 -2.21 12.36
C THR A 52 -5.32 -2.01 13.51
N SER A 53 -4.02 -1.95 13.22
CA SER A 53 -2.93 -1.83 14.19
C SER A 53 -2.06 -0.60 13.91
N SER A 54 -1.35 -0.11 14.92
CA SER A 54 -0.40 0.99 14.74
C SER A 54 0.80 0.54 13.89
N VAL A 55 1.25 1.44 13.01
CA VAL A 55 2.44 1.23 12.17
C VAL A 55 3.56 2.15 12.67
N ASN A 56 4.75 1.58 12.89
CA ASN A 56 5.94 2.35 13.23
C ASN A 56 6.65 2.83 11.96
N LEU A 57 6.68 4.14 11.74
CA LEU A 57 7.30 4.77 10.56
C LEU A 57 8.80 5.08 10.74
N LYS A 58 9.43 4.63 11.83
CA LYS A 58 10.85 4.89 12.08
C LYS A 58 11.69 4.42 10.89
N ASN A 59 12.52 5.32 10.37
CA ASN A 59 13.41 5.12 9.23
C ASN A 59 12.70 4.91 7.86
N TRP A 60 11.39 5.11 7.76
CA TRP A 60 10.72 5.16 6.46
C TRP A 60 11.21 6.39 5.68
N LYS A 61 11.24 6.27 4.36
CA LYS A 61 11.55 7.36 3.43
C LYS A 61 10.41 7.53 2.45
N ILE A 62 10.21 8.77 2.03
CA ILE A 62 9.40 9.08 0.84
C ILE A 62 10.40 9.30 -0.28
N GLU A 63 10.30 8.49 -1.33
CA GLU A 63 11.14 8.61 -2.51
C GLU A 63 10.30 9.07 -3.68
N THR A 64 10.84 9.96 -4.50
CA THR A 64 10.23 10.37 -5.76
C THR A 64 10.89 9.59 -6.89
N ALA A 65 10.08 9.12 -7.83
CA ALA A 65 10.58 8.46 -9.03
C ALA A 65 9.84 9.02 -10.24
N GLY A 66 10.59 9.46 -11.25
CA GLY A 66 10.06 9.68 -12.59
C GLY A 66 10.06 8.38 -13.38
N THR A 67 10.31 8.43 -14.69
CA THR A 67 10.65 7.22 -15.47
C THR A 67 11.95 6.54 -14.99
N TYR A 68 12.69 7.18 -14.07
CA TYR A 68 13.85 6.64 -13.37
C TYR A 68 13.83 7.07 -11.89
N PHE A 69 14.34 6.21 -10.99
CA PHE A 69 14.55 6.54 -9.59
C PHE A 69 15.76 7.46 -9.45
N THR A 70 15.62 8.58 -8.74
CA THR A 70 16.74 9.44 -8.35
C THR A 70 16.62 9.73 -6.86
N GLU A 71 17.62 9.35 -6.06
CA GLU A 71 17.66 9.76 -4.65
C GLU A 71 17.94 11.26 -4.57
N SER A 72 17.00 11.99 -3.97
CA SER A 72 17.13 13.42 -3.69
C SER A 72 17.41 13.56 -2.19
N PHE A 73 18.60 14.06 -1.84
CA PHE A 73 19.00 14.39 -0.47
C PHE A 73 18.70 15.85 -0.16
#